data_AF-A0A849VNH9-F1
#
_entry.id   AF-A0A849VNH9-F1
#
_cell.length_a   1.000
_cell.length_b   1.000
_cell.length_c   1.000
_cell.angle_alpha   90.00
_cell.angle_beta   90.00
_cell.angle_gamma   90.00
#
_symmetry.space_group_name_H-M   'P 1'
#
loop_
_entity.id
_entity.type
_entity.pdbx_description
1 polymer ?
#
loop_
_entity_poly.entity_id
_entity_poly.type
_entity_poly.pdbx_seq_one_letter_code
_entity_poly.pdbx_strand_id
1 'polypeptide(L)'
;MAENTAISWATHTFNPWMGCTKVSPACDGCYAEALMDKRYGKVQWGPHGERVRTAPANWKQPIKWNRQAEHDGTRPFVFCASLADVFDNQVPAEWRRDLFDLIRATPNLVWLLLTKRPQNIVKMVKFVGFMPSNIAFGTTIEDRQRLESNLPALIVAGGLRPLFLFASCEPLLGDLGDLSPWMTGDSHPQRLAEGETFEKGFKITADGWPTLPAVGWWITGGETDQGGHRARPTHPDWFRAIRDQALAHGLAYHHKQNGEWSPLQANDGEWPTDEGSFIRLNDMGDRADDGWPMQKVGKKFTGRLLDGVTHDAFPEVNHG
;
A
#
# COMPACT_ATOMS: atom_id res chain seq x y z
N MET A 1 17.58 -5.48 -3.72
CA MET A 1 16.77 -5.30 -4.94
C MET A 1 16.59 -6.65 -5.58
N ALA A 2 15.38 -6.97 -6.02
CA ALA A 2 15.08 -8.27 -6.59
C ALA A 2 14.24 -8.08 -7.85
N GLU A 3 14.68 -8.75 -8.92
CA GLU A 3 13.92 -8.89 -10.18
C GLU A 3 12.62 -9.67 -9.96
N ASN A 4 12.56 -10.50 -8.92
CA ASN A 4 11.32 -11.08 -8.39
C ASN A 4 11.23 -10.74 -6.90
N THR A 5 10.41 -9.76 -6.54
CA THR A 5 10.26 -9.34 -5.14
C THR A 5 9.47 -10.37 -4.32
N ALA A 6 9.74 -10.44 -3.02
CA ALA A 6 8.91 -11.22 -2.09
C ALA A 6 7.59 -10.52 -1.73
N ILE A 7 7.34 -9.34 -2.30
CA ILE A 7 6.11 -8.56 -2.14
C ILE A 7 5.14 -9.04 -3.21
N SER A 8 4.20 -9.91 -2.84
CA SER A 8 3.34 -10.64 -3.77
C SER A 8 2.48 -9.79 -4.71
N TRP A 9 2.25 -8.52 -4.36
CA TRP A 9 1.49 -7.57 -5.16
C TRP A 9 2.39 -6.73 -6.10
N ALA A 10 3.66 -7.10 -6.29
CA ALA A 10 4.54 -6.44 -7.25
C ALA A 10 5.47 -7.44 -7.93
N THR A 11 5.85 -7.16 -9.18
CA THR A 11 6.86 -7.95 -9.91
C THR A 11 8.26 -7.54 -9.46
N HIS A 12 8.50 -6.23 -9.44
CA HIS A 12 9.77 -5.63 -9.05
C HIS A 12 9.60 -4.71 -7.85
N THR A 13 10.70 -4.43 -7.16
CA THR A 13 10.76 -3.38 -6.16
C THR A 13 11.89 -2.45 -6.52
N PHE A 14 11.64 -1.14 -6.45
CA PHE A 14 12.61 -0.08 -6.68
C PHE A 14 12.72 0.83 -5.44
N ASN A 15 13.94 1.22 -5.06
CA ASN A 15 14.17 2.18 -3.99
C ASN A 15 15.09 3.27 -4.52
N PRO A 16 14.64 4.52 -4.67
CA PRO A 16 15.49 5.62 -5.12
C PRO A 16 16.45 6.08 -4.00
N TRP A 17 16.02 5.97 -2.75
CA TRP A 17 16.79 6.23 -1.53
C TRP A 17 16.35 5.29 -0.41
N MET A 18 17.00 5.41 0.74
CA MET A 18 16.71 4.68 1.97
C MET A 18 16.44 5.66 3.11
N GLY A 19 15.49 5.31 3.97
CA GLY A 19 15.10 6.11 5.13
C GLY A 19 13.82 6.90 4.89
N CYS A 20 13.02 7.05 5.95
CA CYS A 20 11.89 7.96 6.01
C CYS A 20 11.61 8.42 7.44
N THR A 21 10.82 9.50 7.60
CA THR A 21 10.28 9.90 8.91
C THR A 21 9.19 8.90 9.34
N LYS A 22 9.10 8.54 10.63
CA LYS A 22 7.94 7.80 11.16
C LYS A 22 6.78 8.77 11.40
N VAL A 23 5.56 8.39 11.00
CA VAL A 23 4.37 9.27 11.12
C VAL A 23 3.12 8.58 11.62
N SER A 24 3.16 7.27 11.84
CA SER A 24 1.98 6.52 12.25
C SER A 24 2.32 5.24 13.01
N PRO A 25 1.38 4.69 13.80
CA PRO A 25 1.53 3.40 14.49
C PRO A 25 1.95 2.22 13.59
N ALA A 26 1.61 2.23 12.30
CA ALA A 26 2.16 1.24 11.35
C ALA A 26 3.70 1.28 11.21
N CYS A 27 4.38 2.30 11.75
CA CYS A 27 5.83 2.41 11.77
C CYS A 27 6.50 1.80 13.01
N ASP A 28 5.75 1.38 14.03
CA ASP A 28 6.30 0.84 15.28
C ASP A 28 7.14 -0.42 15.02
N GLY A 29 6.65 -1.29 14.13
CA GLY A 29 7.31 -2.49 13.62
C GLY A 29 7.87 -2.33 12.20
N CYS A 30 8.49 -1.20 11.86
CA CYS A 30 8.98 -0.97 10.50
C CYS A 30 10.12 -1.94 10.11
N TYR A 31 9.85 -2.87 9.19
CA TYR A 31 10.87 -3.82 8.72
C TYR A 31 12.06 -3.13 8.04
N ALA A 32 11.83 -1.99 7.37
CA ALA A 32 12.89 -1.28 6.65
C ALA A 32 13.88 -0.62 7.61
N GLU A 33 13.41 -0.12 8.75
CA GLU A 33 14.28 0.35 9.84
C GLU A 33 15.03 -0.81 10.50
N ALA A 34 14.32 -1.88 10.87
CA ALA A 34 14.94 -3.06 11.47
C ALA A 34 16.06 -3.62 10.58
N LEU A 35 15.87 -3.60 9.26
CA LEU A 35 16.84 -4.09 8.29
C LEU A 35 17.98 -3.09 8.03
N MET A 36 17.65 -1.86 7.62
CA MET A 36 18.64 -0.94 7.05
C MET A 36 19.34 -0.08 8.10
N ASP A 37 18.67 0.24 9.21
CA ASP A 37 19.28 0.93 10.35
C ASP A 37 19.87 -0.10 11.31
N LYS A 38 19.02 -0.96 11.90
CA LYS A 38 19.45 -1.80 13.03
C LYS A 38 20.35 -2.97 12.65
N ARG A 39 20.06 -3.65 11.54
CA ARG A 39 20.85 -4.84 11.13
C ARG A 39 22.04 -4.48 10.26
N TYR A 40 21.88 -3.63 9.25
CA TYR A 40 22.94 -3.34 8.28
C TYR A 40 23.66 -2.01 8.48
N GLY A 41 23.14 -1.10 9.31
CA GLY A 41 23.80 0.20 9.58
C GLY A 41 24.01 1.05 8.32
N LYS A 42 23.12 0.95 7.33
CA LYS A 42 23.22 1.66 6.04
C LYS A 42 22.60 3.05 6.07
N VAL A 43 21.74 3.33 7.03
CA VAL A 43 21.04 4.60 7.19
C VAL A 43 20.62 4.76 8.65
N GLN A 44 20.53 5.99 9.14
CA GLN A 44 19.84 6.28 10.40
C GLN A 44 18.37 6.50 10.09
N TRP A 45 17.45 5.79 10.74
CA TRP A 45 16.02 5.91 10.46
C TRP A 45 15.36 7.02 11.28
N GLY A 46 14.23 7.54 10.79
CA GLY A 46 13.39 8.47 11.55
C GLY A 46 13.72 9.95 11.34
N PRO A 47 13.21 10.84 12.22
CA PRO A 47 13.18 12.28 11.98
C PRO A 47 14.56 12.94 11.94
N HIS A 48 15.57 12.36 12.59
CA HIS A 48 16.92 12.91 12.66
C HIS A 48 17.91 12.23 11.72
N GLY A 49 17.49 11.19 11.00
CA GLY A 49 18.37 10.42 10.12
C GLY A 49 18.40 10.97 8.70
N GLU A 50 19.57 11.12 8.10
CA GLU A 50 19.69 11.56 6.72
C GLU A 50 19.21 10.49 5.72
N ARG A 51 18.59 10.90 4.62
CA ARG A 51 18.14 9.96 3.57
C ARG A 51 19.35 9.61 2.72
N VAL A 52 19.55 8.32 2.48
CA VAL A 52 20.71 7.84 1.72
C VAL A 52 20.26 7.49 0.32
N ARG A 53 20.73 8.26 -0.68
CA ARG A 53 20.43 7.98 -2.09
C ARG A 53 21.05 6.65 -2.51
N THR A 54 20.32 5.86 -3.30
CA THR A 54 20.84 4.61 -3.83
C THR A 54 21.85 4.83 -4.96
N ALA A 55 22.77 3.88 -5.12
CA ALA A 55 23.86 3.98 -6.09
C ALA A 55 23.36 4.08 -7.55
N PRO A 56 24.10 4.73 -8.46
CA PRO A 56 23.69 4.90 -9.87
C PRO A 56 23.35 3.59 -10.60
N ALA A 57 23.99 2.48 -10.24
CA ALA A 57 23.69 1.16 -10.82
C ALA A 57 22.24 0.70 -10.54
N ASN A 58 21.67 1.09 -9.39
CA ASN A 58 20.28 0.80 -9.03
C ASN A 58 19.31 1.51 -9.99
N TRP A 59 19.57 2.77 -10.31
CA TRP A 59 18.74 3.59 -11.21
C TRP A 59 18.70 3.07 -12.66
N LYS A 60 19.65 2.22 -13.05
CA LYS A 60 19.67 1.55 -14.36
C LYS A 60 18.76 0.32 -14.44
N GLN A 61 18.29 -0.22 -13.30
CA GLN A 61 17.49 -1.44 -13.29
C GLN A 61 16.11 -1.26 -13.95
N PRO A 62 15.32 -0.22 -13.64
CA PRO A 62 14.01 -0.05 -14.27
C PRO A 62 14.10 0.15 -15.79
N ILE A 63 15.18 0.77 -16.28
CA ILE A 63 15.43 0.89 -17.73
C ILE A 63 15.61 -0.50 -18.38
N LYS A 64 16.26 -1.45 -17.69
CA LYS A 64 16.38 -2.84 -18.18
C LYS A 64 15.04 -3.55 -18.15
N TRP A 65 14.31 -3.46 -17.03
CA TRP A 65 12.99 -4.06 -16.89
C TRP A 65 12.01 -3.53 -17.93
N ASN A 66 12.05 -2.23 -18.23
CA ASN A 66 11.18 -1.63 -19.23
C ASN A 66 11.43 -2.20 -20.64
N ARG A 67 12.69 -2.38 -21.03
CA ARG A 67 13.02 -2.99 -22.33
C ARG A 67 12.57 -4.45 -22.40
N GLN A 68 12.69 -5.18 -21.30
CA GLN A 68 12.20 -6.56 -21.23
C GLN A 68 10.67 -6.61 -21.33
N ALA A 69 9.98 -5.73 -20.60
CA ALA A 69 8.53 -5.60 -20.65
C ALA A 69 8.03 -5.24 -22.06
N GLU A 70 8.72 -4.33 -22.74
CA GLU A 70 8.46 -3.97 -24.14
C GLU A 70 8.60 -5.17 -25.08
N HIS A 71 9.72 -5.90 -24.96
CA HIS A 71 9.99 -7.09 -25.77
C HIS A 71 8.96 -8.20 -25.54
N ASP A 72 8.55 -8.41 -24.29
CA ASP A 72 7.64 -9.49 -23.91
C ASP A 72 6.15 -9.10 -24.04
N GLY A 73 5.85 -7.83 -24.34
CA GLY A 73 4.48 -7.31 -24.35
C GLY A 73 3.79 -7.33 -22.98
N THR A 74 4.56 -7.25 -21.88
CA THR A 74 4.05 -7.29 -20.50
C THR A 74 4.05 -5.93 -19.83
N ARG A 75 3.34 -5.79 -18.69
CA ARG A 75 3.31 -4.57 -17.86
C ARG A 75 3.61 -4.87 -16.40
N PRO A 76 4.87 -5.14 -16.02
CA PRO A 76 5.20 -5.53 -14.66
C PRO A 76 4.98 -4.37 -13.67
N PHE A 77 4.54 -4.73 -12.47
CA PHE A 77 4.26 -3.79 -11.39
C PHE A 77 5.54 -3.55 -10.58
N VAL A 78 5.91 -2.28 -10.39
CA VAL A 78 7.11 -1.84 -9.68
C VAL A 78 6.71 -1.14 -8.40
N PHE A 79 6.97 -1.77 -7.25
CA PHE A 79 6.75 -1.11 -5.97
C PHE A 79 7.86 -0.11 -5.64
N CYS A 80 7.48 1.16 -5.47
CA CYS A 80 8.38 2.25 -5.07
C CYS A 80 7.79 3.04 -3.88
N ALA A 81 8.28 2.92 -2.66
CA ALA A 81 9.53 2.25 -2.26
C ALA A 81 9.35 1.38 -1.01
N SER A 82 10.03 0.24 -1.00
CA SER A 82 10.08 -0.67 0.16
C SER A 82 10.91 -0.14 1.33
N LEU A 83 11.89 0.72 1.07
CA LEU A 83 12.88 1.21 2.03
C LEU A 83 12.83 2.73 2.21
N ALA A 84 11.77 3.37 1.73
CA ALA A 84 11.59 4.81 1.77
C ALA A 84 10.11 5.18 1.64
N ASP A 85 9.79 6.44 1.85
CA ASP A 85 8.52 7.03 1.47
C ASP A 85 8.81 8.13 0.43
N VAL A 86 8.21 8.03 -0.76
CA VAL A 86 8.47 8.95 -1.86
C VAL A 86 8.09 10.39 -1.50
N PHE A 87 7.10 10.57 -0.63
CA PHE A 87 6.53 11.86 -0.25
C PHE A 87 6.93 12.28 1.17
N ASP A 88 8.07 11.78 1.67
CA ASP A 88 8.69 12.26 2.91
C ASP A 88 9.27 13.68 2.75
N ASN A 89 9.01 14.54 3.74
CA ASN A 89 9.35 15.96 3.68
C ASN A 89 10.84 16.25 3.63
N GLN A 90 11.67 15.33 4.13
CA GLN A 90 13.11 15.52 4.21
C GLN A 90 13.84 15.03 2.94
N VAL A 91 13.12 14.49 1.96
CA VAL A 91 13.72 14.09 0.68
C VAL A 91 13.93 15.33 -0.19
N PRO A 92 15.15 15.59 -0.68
CA PRO A 92 15.42 16.70 -1.60
C PRO A 92 14.54 16.63 -2.86
N ALA A 93 14.04 17.78 -3.31
CA ALA A 93 13.10 17.86 -4.44
C ALA A 93 13.73 17.32 -5.74
N GLU A 94 15.03 17.49 -5.92
CA GLU A 94 15.79 16.97 -7.05
C GLU A 94 15.78 15.45 -7.13
N TRP A 95 15.84 14.71 -6.01
CA TRP A 95 15.80 13.25 -6.06
C TRP A 95 14.42 12.74 -6.48
N ARG A 96 13.37 13.46 -6.07
CA ARG A 96 12.01 13.20 -6.55
C ARG A 96 11.87 13.53 -8.03
N ARG A 97 12.45 14.63 -8.53
CA ARG A 97 12.48 14.92 -9.97
C ARG A 97 13.13 13.79 -10.75
N ASP A 98 14.31 13.36 -10.32
CA ASP A 98 15.06 12.27 -10.97
C ASP A 98 14.25 10.96 -10.97
N LEU A 99 13.52 10.65 -9.88
CA LEU A 99 12.61 9.50 -9.83
C LEU A 99 11.49 9.62 -10.88
N PHE A 100 10.83 10.77 -10.96
CA PHE A 100 9.74 10.98 -11.92
C PHE A 100 10.26 10.99 -13.38
N ASP A 101 11.48 11.47 -13.63
CA ASP A 101 12.16 11.33 -14.93
C ASP A 101 12.34 9.86 -15.30
N LEU A 102 12.80 9.02 -14.36
CA LEU A 102 12.94 7.58 -14.57
C LEU A 102 11.59 6.90 -14.84
N ILE A 103 10.54 7.30 -14.12
CA ILE A 103 9.20 6.76 -14.33
C ILE A 103 8.69 7.09 -15.74
N ARG A 104 8.87 8.34 -16.20
CA ARG A 104 8.53 8.72 -17.60
C ARG A 104 9.32 7.93 -18.63
N ALA A 105 10.59 7.66 -18.36
CA ALA A 105 11.46 6.90 -19.24
C ALA A 105 11.16 5.38 -19.25
N THR A 106 10.19 4.91 -18.46
CA THR A 106 9.84 3.49 -18.33
C THR A 106 8.34 3.20 -18.51
N PRO A 107 7.74 3.59 -19.66
CA PRO A 107 6.28 3.57 -19.86
C PRO A 107 5.63 2.18 -19.79
N ASN A 108 6.39 1.11 -20.04
CA ASN A 108 5.90 -0.26 -19.98
C ASN A 108 5.78 -0.79 -18.54
N LEU A 109 6.36 -0.09 -17.56
CA LEU A 109 6.27 -0.44 -16.14
C LEU A 109 5.09 0.27 -15.47
N VAL A 110 4.39 -0.41 -14.57
CA VAL A 110 3.35 0.20 -13.72
C VAL A 110 3.97 0.55 -12.36
N TRP A 111 4.11 1.83 -12.06
CA TRP A 111 4.77 2.29 -10.83
C TRP A 111 3.78 2.49 -9.69
N LEU A 112 3.94 1.70 -8.62
CA LEU A 112 3.13 1.79 -7.41
C LEU A 112 3.82 2.73 -6.40
N LEU A 113 3.34 3.95 -6.27
CA LEU A 113 3.84 4.93 -5.30
C LEU A 113 2.98 4.92 -4.04
N LEU A 114 3.40 4.16 -3.03
CA LEU A 114 2.71 4.05 -1.73
C LEU A 114 3.29 5.05 -0.73
N THR A 115 2.43 5.73 0.03
CA THR A 115 2.85 6.67 1.08
C THR A 115 1.94 6.70 2.30
N LYS A 116 2.50 7.08 3.45
CA LYS A 116 1.72 7.45 4.65
C LYS A 116 1.36 8.93 4.70
N ARG A 117 1.67 9.70 3.65
CA ARG A 117 1.47 11.15 3.56
C ARG A 117 0.82 11.56 2.24
N PRO A 118 -0.36 11.02 1.87
CA PRO A 118 -1.00 11.35 0.60
C PRO A 118 -1.28 12.86 0.45
N GLN A 119 -1.40 13.59 1.57
CA GLN A 119 -1.55 15.05 1.63
C GLN A 119 -0.39 15.79 0.94
N ASN A 120 0.79 15.15 0.85
CA ASN A 120 1.97 15.72 0.20
C ASN A 120 1.99 15.51 -1.32
N ILE A 121 1.21 14.57 -1.88
CA ILE A 121 1.32 14.18 -3.29
C ILE A 121 1.15 15.39 -4.20
N VAL A 122 -0.01 16.04 -4.17
CA VAL A 122 -0.32 17.19 -5.05
C VAL A 122 0.68 18.33 -4.88
N LYS A 123 1.14 18.60 -3.66
CA LYS A 123 2.13 19.66 -3.40
C LYS A 123 3.48 19.31 -4.00
N MET A 124 3.95 18.08 -3.82
CA MET A 124 5.31 17.67 -4.16
C MET A 124 5.48 17.41 -5.66
N VAL A 125 4.44 16.92 -6.35
CA VAL A 125 4.50 16.67 -7.79
C VAL A 125 4.40 17.94 -8.64
N LYS A 126 3.96 19.08 -8.09
CA LYS A 126 4.04 20.37 -8.81
C LYS A 126 5.45 20.73 -9.28
N PHE A 127 6.47 20.17 -8.63
CA PHE A 127 7.88 20.43 -8.92
C PHE A 127 8.55 19.35 -9.78
N VAL A 128 7.80 18.34 -10.28
CA VAL A 128 8.35 17.20 -11.05
C VAL A 128 8.05 17.25 -12.56
N GLY A 129 7.43 18.34 -13.03
CA GLY A 129 7.11 18.56 -14.43
C GLY A 129 5.82 17.86 -14.85
N PHE A 130 5.82 17.22 -16.03
CA PHE A 130 4.67 16.48 -16.53
C PHE A 130 4.45 15.18 -15.75
N MET A 131 3.19 14.92 -15.41
CA MET A 131 2.79 13.71 -14.70
C MET A 131 2.96 12.48 -15.60
N PRO A 132 3.75 11.47 -15.19
CA PRO A 132 3.90 10.23 -15.94
C PRO A 132 2.57 9.48 -16.04
N SER A 133 2.32 8.87 -17.20
CA SER A 133 1.07 8.15 -17.45
C SER A 133 1.00 6.78 -16.79
N ASN A 134 2.11 6.29 -16.23
CA ASN A 134 2.28 4.92 -15.77
C ASN A 134 2.44 4.81 -14.25
N ILE A 135 1.86 5.75 -13.49
CA ILE A 135 1.87 5.77 -12.02
C ILE A 135 0.50 5.39 -11.47
N ALA A 136 0.49 4.58 -10.42
CA ALA A 136 -0.59 4.49 -9.47
C ALA A 136 -0.18 5.13 -8.14
N PHE A 137 -1.07 5.92 -7.56
CA PHE A 137 -0.88 6.48 -6.22
C PHE A 137 -1.59 5.61 -5.19
N GLY A 138 -0.93 5.34 -4.07
CA GLY A 138 -1.58 4.65 -2.99
C GLY A 138 -1.21 5.18 -1.62
N THR A 139 -2.03 4.85 -0.65
CA THR A 139 -1.78 5.24 0.74
C THR A 139 -1.91 4.08 1.72
N THR A 140 -1.11 4.13 2.79
CA THR A 140 -1.30 3.20 3.91
C THR A 140 -2.49 3.65 4.75
N ILE A 141 -3.36 2.68 5.09
CA ILE A 141 -4.51 2.89 5.98
C ILE A 141 -4.55 1.74 6.97
N GLU A 142 -3.89 1.92 8.10
CA GLU A 142 -3.86 0.89 9.13
C GLU A 142 -5.07 0.92 10.09
N ASP A 143 -5.79 2.04 10.19
CA ASP A 143 -6.97 2.18 11.06
C ASP A 143 -7.88 3.33 10.60
N ARG A 144 -9.00 3.52 11.31
CA ARG A 144 -10.03 4.50 10.99
C ARG A 144 -9.53 5.95 10.99
N GLN A 145 -8.62 6.30 11.90
CA GLN A 145 -8.05 7.66 11.93
C GLN A 145 -7.26 7.94 10.64
N ARG A 146 -6.50 6.95 10.17
CA ARG A 146 -5.76 7.08 8.90
C ARG A 146 -6.70 7.01 7.71
N LEU A 147 -7.79 6.25 7.76
CA LEU A 147 -8.83 6.27 6.73
C LEU A 147 -9.40 7.69 6.54
N GLU A 148 -9.82 8.32 7.63
CA GLU A 148 -10.49 9.63 7.62
C GLU A 148 -9.56 10.76 7.17
N SER A 149 -8.23 10.59 7.28
CA SER A 149 -7.25 11.62 6.89
C SER A 149 -6.54 11.32 5.57
N ASN A 150 -6.27 10.05 5.25
CA ASN A 150 -5.47 9.65 4.08
C ASN A 150 -6.33 9.46 2.83
N LEU A 151 -7.52 8.85 2.92
CA LEU A 151 -8.37 8.65 1.74
C LEU A 151 -8.84 9.96 1.10
N PRO A 152 -9.33 10.97 1.84
CA PRO A 152 -9.70 12.23 1.21
C PRO A 152 -8.53 12.86 0.43
N ALA A 153 -7.32 12.82 0.99
CA ALA A 153 -6.13 13.32 0.32
C ALA A 153 -5.71 12.49 -0.90
N LEU A 154 -5.90 11.17 -0.85
CA LEU A 154 -5.65 10.28 -1.99
C LEU A 154 -6.65 10.54 -3.12
N ILE A 155 -7.94 10.75 -2.81
CA ILE A 155 -8.96 11.12 -3.80
C ILE A 155 -8.61 12.45 -4.48
N VAL A 156 -8.16 13.45 -3.70
CA VAL A 156 -7.66 14.72 -4.26
C VAL A 156 -6.46 14.50 -5.18
N ALA A 157 -5.53 13.60 -4.83
CA ALA A 157 -4.43 13.21 -5.70
C ALA A 157 -4.89 12.49 -6.98
N GLY A 158 -6.07 11.88 -6.99
CA GLY A 158 -6.68 11.30 -8.18
C GLY A 158 -6.99 12.32 -9.29
N GLY A 159 -7.14 13.61 -8.96
CA GLY A 159 -7.21 14.70 -9.94
C GLY A 159 -5.91 14.89 -10.75
N LEU A 160 -4.81 14.25 -10.36
CA LEU A 160 -3.58 14.16 -11.17
C LEU A 160 -3.66 13.08 -12.25
N ARG A 161 -4.79 12.35 -12.31
CA ARG A 161 -5.09 11.30 -13.30
C ARG A 161 -4.04 10.16 -13.36
N PRO A 162 -3.75 9.50 -12.21
CA PRO A 162 -2.94 8.27 -12.22
C PRO A 162 -3.67 7.12 -12.95
N LEU A 163 -2.97 6.02 -13.22
CA LEU A 163 -3.57 4.79 -13.78
C LEU A 163 -4.73 4.26 -12.92
N PHE A 164 -4.54 4.31 -11.60
CA PHE A 164 -5.53 3.96 -10.58
C PHE A 164 -5.04 4.47 -9.20
N LEU A 165 -5.95 4.44 -8.22
CA LEU A 165 -5.65 4.66 -6.80
C LEU A 165 -5.67 3.33 -6.05
N PHE A 166 -4.84 3.17 -5.03
CA PHE A 166 -4.83 1.96 -4.20
C PHE A 166 -4.67 2.23 -2.69
N ALA A 167 -5.22 1.34 -1.87
CA ALA A 167 -5.08 1.36 -0.42
C ALA A 167 -4.26 0.14 0.02
N SER A 168 -3.23 0.37 0.84
CA SER A 168 -2.49 -0.68 1.53
C SER A 168 -2.84 -0.64 3.02
N CYS A 169 -3.73 -1.54 3.41
CA CYS A 169 -4.16 -1.75 4.78
C CYS A 169 -3.18 -2.69 5.49
N GLU A 170 -1.93 -2.21 5.65
CA GLU A 170 -0.79 -3.01 6.08
C GLU A 170 0.19 -2.25 7.01
N PRO A 171 0.40 -2.72 8.26
CA PRO A 171 -0.45 -3.68 8.96
C PRO A 171 -1.86 -3.10 9.17
N LEU A 172 -2.89 -3.96 9.14
CA LEU A 172 -4.24 -3.56 9.55
C LEU A 172 -4.35 -3.65 11.08
N LEU A 173 -4.64 -2.52 11.72
CA LEU A 173 -4.63 -2.29 13.17
C LEU A 173 -6.00 -1.89 13.74
N GLY A 174 -7.02 -1.72 12.89
CA GLY A 174 -8.38 -1.43 13.33
C GLY A 174 -9.40 -1.70 12.24
N ASP A 175 -10.66 -1.84 12.66
CA ASP A 175 -11.79 -1.85 11.72
C ASP A 175 -11.89 -0.52 10.98
N LEU A 176 -12.08 -0.60 9.66
CA LEU A 176 -12.25 0.55 8.79
C LEU A 176 -13.72 0.92 8.57
N GLY A 177 -14.66 0.02 8.91
CA GLY A 177 -16.09 0.21 8.71
C GLY A 177 -16.49 0.25 7.23
N ASP A 178 -17.42 1.14 6.89
CA ASP A 178 -17.93 1.30 5.53
C ASP A 178 -16.94 2.04 4.62
N LEU A 179 -16.51 1.33 3.57
CA LEU A 179 -15.58 1.79 2.53
C LEU A 179 -16.28 2.16 1.22
N SER A 180 -17.59 1.91 1.11
CA SER A 180 -18.38 2.14 -0.11
C SER A 180 -18.19 3.55 -0.70
N PRO A 181 -18.09 4.64 0.10
CA PRO A 181 -17.83 5.98 -0.42
C PRO A 181 -16.51 6.13 -1.19
N TRP A 182 -15.52 5.27 -0.91
CA TRP A 182 -14.19 5.30 -1.53
C TRP A 182 -14.05 4.29 -2.67
N MET A 183 -15.01 3.38 -2.82
CA MET A 183 -15.07 2.34 -3.84
C MET A 183 -16.01 2.70 -5.00
N THR A 184 -16.78 3.78 -4.86
CA THR A 184 -17.72 4.25 -5.86
C THR A 184 -17.09 5.36 -6.70
N GLY A 185 -17.07 5.20 -8.03
CA GLY A 185 -16.50 6.18 -8.95
C GLY A 185 -15.69 5.55 -10.08
N ASP A 186 -14.83 6.35 -10.71
CA ASP A 186 -13.92 5.88 -11.76
C ASP A 186 -12.65 5.28 -11.15
N SER A 187 -12.46 3.96 -11.30
CA SER A 187 -11.26 3.27 -10.83
C SER A 187 -10.02 3.51 -11.70
N HIS A 188 -10.17 4.13 -12.87
CA HIS A 188 -9.12 4.42 -13.83
C HIS A 188 -9.18 5.88 -14.33
N PRO A 189 -8.88 6.87 -13.47
CA PRO A 189 -9.12 8.30 -13.75
C PRO A 189 -8.30 8.86 -14.93
N GLN A 190 -7.34 8.10 -15.44
CA GLN A 190 -6.61 8.44 -16.65
C GLN A 190 -7.39 8.17 -17.94
N ARG A 191 -8.33 7.22 -17.96
CA ARG A 191 -9.07 6.86 -19.17
C ARG A 191 -9.84 8.08 -19.70
N LEU A 192 -9.90 8.19 -21.02
CA LEU A 192 -10.64 9.22 -21.73
C LEU A 192 -11.69 8.51 -22.58
N ALA A 193 -12.96 8.87 -22.41
CA ALA A 193 -14.00 8.53 -23.37
C ALA A 193 -14.43 9.76 -24.17
N GLU A 194 -14.88 9.52 -25.40
CA GLU A 194 -15.39 10.58 -26.27
C GLU A 194 -16.58 11.30 -25.63
N GLY A 195 -16.55 12.63 -25.66
CA GLY A 195 -17.61 13.47 -25.07
C GLY A 195 -17.47 13.74 -23.56
N GLU A 196 -16.45 13.21 -22.89
CA GLU A 196 -16.19 13.52 -21.48
C GLU A 196 -15.52 14.88 -21.30
N THR A 197 -15.98 15.64 -20.31
CA THR A 197 -15.37 16.91 -19.89
C THR A 197 -14.67 16.74 -18.55
N PHE A 198 -13.61 17.52 -18.33
CA PHE A 198 -12.80 17.44 -17.12
C PHE A 198 -12.51 18.84 -16.57
N GLU A 199 -12.66 19.02 -15.26
CA GLU A 199 -12.18 20.21 -14.55
C GLU A 199 -11.23 19.81 -13.43
N LYS A 200 -10.06 20.47 -13.36
CA LYS A 200 -8.99 20.16 -12.40
C LYS A 200 -8.63 18.66 -12.35
N GLY A 201 -8.79 17.99 -13.50
CA GLY A 201 -8.50 16.57 -13.69
C GLY A 201 -9.61 15.59 -13.28
N PHE A 202 -10.75 16.07 -12.76
CA PHE A 202 -11.91 15.25 -12.46
C PHE A 202 -12.91 15.28 -13.61
N LYS A 203 -13.49 14.12 -13.94
CA LYS A 203 -14.57 14.01 -14.92
C LYS A 203 -15.79 14.77 -14.40
N ILE A 204 -16.43 15.57 -15.26
CA ILE A 204 -17.64 16.31 -14.93
C ILE A 204 -18.85 15.61 -15.53
N THR A 205 -19.88 15.42 -14.72
CA THR A 205 -21.16 14.83 -15.11
C THR A 205 -22.03 15.86 -15.85
N ALA A 206 -23.07 15.40 -16.54
CA ALA A 206 -23.95 16.27 -17.32
C ALA A 206 -24.68 17.34 -16.47
N ASP A 207 -24.87 17.09 -15.17
CA ASP A 207 -25.43 18.02 -14.19
C ASP A 207 -24.38 18.92 -13.51
N GLY A 208 -23.13 18.88 -13.98
CA GLY A 208 -22.06 19.82 -13.60
C GLY A 208 -21.27 19.42 -12.34
N TRP A 209 -21.47 18.23 -11.79
CA TRP A 209 -20.74 17.75 -10.61
C TRP A 209 -19.50 16.93 -10.99
N PRO A 210 -18.43 16.97 -10.17
CA PRO A 210 -17.28 16.11 -10.39
C PRO A 210 -17.60 14.66 -9.99
N THR A 211 -17.27 13.72 -10.87
CA THR A 211 -17.15 12.30 -10.51
C THR A 211 -15.83 12.10 -9.80
N LEU A 212 -15.89 11.67 -8.54
CA LEU A 212 -14.70 11.32 -7.78
C LEU A 212 -14.13 9.98 -8.27
N PRO A 213 -12.80 9.81 -8.26
CA PRO A 213 -12.19 8.52 -8.54
C PRO A 213 -12.47 7.53 -7.41
N ALA A 214 -12.55 6.25 -7.76
CA ALA A 214 -12.57 5.16 -6.79
C ALA A 214 -11.14 4.70 -6.45
N VAL A 215 -10.95 4.20 -5.23
CA VAL A 215 -9.77 3.41 -4.87
C VAL A 215 -9.93 2.03 -5.49
N GLY A 216 -9.27 1.82 -6.63
CA GLY A 216 -9.45 0.64 -7.49
C GLY A 216 -8.77 -0.63 -7.01
N TRP A 217 -7.92 -0.57 -5.97
CA TRP A 217 -7.20 -1.74 -5.45
C TRP A 217 -7.03 -1.69 -3.94
N TRP A 218 -7.40 -2.78 -3.28
CA TRP A 218 -7.34 -2.91 -1.82
C TRP A 218 -6.41 -4.04 -1.44
N ILE A 219 -5.35 -3.71 -0.71
CA ILE A 219 -4.34 -4.66 -0.27
C ILE A 219 -4.41 -4.77 1.24
N THR A 220 -4.49 -5.98 1.79
CA THR A 220 -4.53 -6.21 3.24
C THR A 220 -3.39 -7.08 3.72
N GLY A 221 -3.03 -6.91 4.99
CA GLY A 221 -2.01 -7.73 5.62
C GLY A 221 -1.85 -7.47 7.11
N GLY A 222 -1.61 -8.54 7.86
CA GLY A 222 -1.32 -8.47 9.29
C GLY A 222 0.13 -8.08 9.59
N GLU A 223 0.36 -7.68 10.84
CA GLU A 223 1.69 -7.31 11.32
C GLU A 223 2.60 -8.52 11.54
N THR A 224 3.91 -8.30 11.36
CA THR A 224 4.96 -9.31 11.56
C THR A 224 5.93 -8.84 12.62
N ASP A 225 6.56 -9.75 13.36
CA ASP A 225 7.61 -9.43 14.31
C ASP A 225 8.80 -8.78 13.57
N GLN A 226 9.33 -7.68 14.10
CA GLN A 226 10.46 -6.95 13.51
C GLN A 226 11.44 -6.52 14.60
N GLY A 227 12.60 -7.19 14.66
CA GLY A 227 13.59 -6.94 15.71
C GLY A 227 12.98 -7.14 17.10
N GLY A 228 12.96 -6.06 17.90
CA GLY A 228 12.33 -6.06 19.24
C GLY A 228 10.81 -5.85 19.23
N HIS A 229 10.23 -5.39 18.11
CA HIS A 229 8.79 -5.19 17.99
C HIS A 229 8.08 -6.53 17.80
N ARG A 230 7.01 -6.74 18.57
CA ARG A 230 6.13 -7.90 18.46
C ARG A 230 4.86 -7.50 17.75
N ALA A 231 4.48 -8.28 16.74
CA ALA A 231 3.28 -8.05 15.95
C ALA A 231 2.05 -7.92 16.84
N ARG A 232 1.30 -6.85 16.62
CA ARG A 232 -0.08 -6.72 17.10
C ARG A 232 -0.96 -7.73 16.35
N PRO A 233 -1.92 -8.36 17.03
CA PRO A 233 -2.87 -9.22 16.37
C PRO A 233 -3.85 -8.39 15.53
N THR A 234 -4.30 -8.96 14.42
CA THR A 234 -5.29 -8.34 13.54
C THR A 234 -6.56 -9.18 13.59
N HIS A 235 -7.71 -8.55 13.83
CA HIS A 235 -8.98 -9.28 13.85
C HIS A 235 -9.27 -9.83 12.44
N PRO A 236 -9.61 -11.13 12.29
CA PRO A 236 -9.77 -11.76 10.99
C PRO A 236 -10.92 -11.17 10.17
N ASP A 237 -11.99 -10.71 10.83
CA ASP A 237 -13.12 -10.10 10.14
C ASP A 237 -12.79 -8.76 9.50
N TRP A 238 -11.76 -8.04 9.94
CA TRP A 238 -11.36 -6.80 9.28
C TRP A 238 -10.82 -7.09 7.87
N PHE A 239 -10.09 -8.19 7.67
CA PHE A 239 -9.65 -8.59 6.32
C PHE A 239 -10.83 -8.97 5.44
N ARG A 240 -11.80 -9.72 6.01
CA ARG A 240 -13.02 -10.16 5.31
C ARG A 240 -13.89 -8.98 4.93
N ALA A 241 -14.11 -8.04 5.83
CA ALA A 241 -14.90 -6.83 5.57
C ALA A 241 -14.35 -6.02 4.40
N ILE A 242 -13.03 -5.83 4.33
CA ILE A 242 -12.40 -5.11 3.20
C ILE A 242 -12.53 -5.93 1.90
N ARG A 243 -12.31 -7.25 1.96
CA ARG A 243 -12.47 -8.15 0.81
C ARG A 243 -13.88 -8.05 0.25
N ASP A 244 -14.87 -8.27 1.10
CA ASP A 244 -16.27 -8.43 0.69
C ASP A 244 -16.81 -7.12 0.11
N GLN A 245 -16.44 -5.98 0.71
CA GLN A 245 -16.74 -4.65 0.15
C GLN A 245 -16.06 -4.44 -1.20
N ALA A 246 -14.76 -4.71 -1.34
CA ALA A 246 -14.06 -4.55 -2.62
C ALA A 246 -14.67 -5.42 -3.73
N LEU A 247 -14.98 -6.68 -3.43
CA LEU A 247 -15.62 -7.60 -4.37
C LEU A 247 -17.05 -7.18 -4.72
N ALA A 248 -17.84 -6.69 -3.77
CA ALA A 248 -19.18 -6.16 -4.03
C ALA A 248 -19.18 -4.96 -5.00
N HIS A 249 -18.07 -4.20 -5.03
CA HIS A 249 -17.84 -3.11 -5.98
C HIS A 249 -17.11 -3.54 -7.26
N GLY A 250 -16.80 -4.84 -7.44
CA GLY A 250 -16.05 -5.34 -8.60
C GLY A 250 -14.60 -4.87 -8.66
N LEU A 251 -14.01 -4.51 -7.52
CA LEU A 251 -12.65 -3.97 -7.42
C LEU A 251 -11.64 -5.06 -7.07
N ALA A 252 -10.38 -4.82 -7.43
CA ALA A 252 -9.29 -5.75 -7.13
C ALA A 252 -9.02 -5.80 -5.62
N TYR A 253 -8.88 -7.01 -5.09
CA TYR A 253 -8.49 -7.28 -3.71
C TYR A 253 -7.29 -8.23 -3.65
N HIS A 254 -6.27 -7.82 -2.90
CA HIS A 254 -5.05 -8.61 -2.65
C HIS A 254 -4.89 -8.84 -1.14
N HIS A 255 -4.83 -10.09 -0.71
CA HIS A 255 -4.47 -10.42 0.67
C HIS A 255 -3.02 -10.92 0.73
N LYS A 256 -2.14 -10.13 1.34
CA LYS A 256 -0.70 -10.45 1.33
C LYS A 256 -0.35 -11.51 2.37
N GLN A 257 -0.82 -11.37 3.61
CA GLN A 257 -0.51 -12.28 4.71
C GLN A 257 -1.39 -12.03 5.94
N ASN A 258 -1.56 -13.04 6.78
CA ASN A 258 -2.28 -12.94 8.06
C ASN A 258 -1.45 -12.31 9.20
N GLY A 259 -0.13 -12.16 9.04
CA GLY A 259 0.76 -11.64 10.11
C GLY A 259 1.30 -12.77 11.01
N GLU A 260 1.58 -12.51 12.29
CA GLU A 260 2.04 -13.57 13.23
C GLU A 260 0.90 -14.36 13.90
N TRP A 261 -0.34 -13.87 13.80
CA TRP A 261 -1.50 -14.37 14.53
C TRP A 261 -2.47 -15.11 13.61
N SER A 262 -2.98 -16.26 14.05
CA SER A 262 -4.00 -17.06 13.36
C SER A 262 -5.27 -17.12 14.18
N PRO A 263 -6.47 -17.04 13.55
CA PRO A 263 -7.70 -17.38 14.24
C PRO A 263 -7.70 -18.86 14.62
N LEU A 264 -8.24 -19.17 15.79
CA LEU A 264 -8.58 -20.53 16.21
C LEU A 264 -10.05 -20.79 15.91
N GLN A 265 -10.42 -22.06 15.67
CA GLN A 265 -11.83 -22.43 15.73
C GLN A 265 -12.33 -22.19 17.16
N ALA A 266 -13.45 -21.47 17.27
CA ALA A 266 -14.10 -21.24 18.55
C ALA A 266 -14.52 -22.59 19.15
N ASN A 267 -13.76 -23.11 20.11
CA ASN A 267 -14.23 -24.18 20.98
C ASN A 267 -14.77 -23.56 22.27
N ASP A 268 -15.89 -24.12 22.71
CA ASP A 268 -16.65 -23.94 23.95
C ASP A 268 -15.89 -24.30 25.25
N GLY A 269 -14.57 -24.52 25.18
CA GLY A 269 -13.75 -24.97 26.31
C GLY A 269 -13.19 -23.85 27.20
N GLU A 270 -12.68 -24.25 28.37
CA GLU A 270 -11.78 -23.43 29.21
C GLU A 270 -10.43 -23.27 28.50
N TRP A 271 -10.27 -22.17 27.78
CA TRP A 271 -9.00 -21.81 27.15
C TRP A 271 -8.11 -21.07 28.16
N PRO A 272 -6.78 -21.25 28.12
CA PRO A 272 -5.85 -20.41 28.88
C PRO A 272 -5.90 -18.99 28.29
N THR A 273 -6.79 -18.17 28.84
CA THR A 273 -6.93 -16.76 28.48
C THR A 273 -5.64 -16.05 28.88
N ASP A 274 -5.11 -15.23 27.96
CA ASP A 274 -3.99 -14.30 28.17
C ASP A 274 -2.57 -14.85 28.40
N GLU A 275 -2.31 -16.15 28.26
CA GLU A 275 -0.92 -16.64 28.18
C GLU A 275 -0.31 -16.24 26.84
N GLY A 276 0.94 -15.75 26.82
CA GLY A 276 1.53 -14.89 25.78
C GLY A 276 1.53 -15.34 24.31
N SER A 277 1.03 -16.54 24.00
CA SER A 277 0.79 -17.02 22.64
C SER A 277 -0.71 -17.07 22.26
N PHE A 278 -1.63 -16.75 23.16
CA PHE A 278 -3.08 -16.75 22.97
C PHE A 278 -3.67 -15.40 23.38
N ILE A 279 -4.71 -14.98 22.67
CA ILE A 279 -5.44 -13.74 22.96
C ILE A 279 -6.89 -13.86 22.44
N ARG A 280 -7.82 -13.12 23.03
CA ARG A 280 -9.17 -12.93 22.51
C ARG A 280 -9.37 -11.47 22.13
N LEU A 281 -9.90 -11.22 20.93
CA LEU A 281 -10.11 -9.87 20.41
C LEU A 281 -11.59 -9.56 20.29
N ASN A 282 -12.07 -8.45 20.84
CA ASN A 282 -13.38 -7.93 20.45
C ASN A 282 -13.33 -7.34 19.03
N ASP A 283 -14.47 -6.85 18.53
CA ASP A 283 -14.59 -6.25 17.21
C ASP A 283 -13.69 -5.01 17.01
N MET A 284 -13.33 -4.34 18.11
CA MET A 284 -12.41 -3.18 18.12
C MET A 284 -10.93 -3.60 18.13
N GLY A 285 -10.64 -4.90 18.30
CA GLY A 285 -9.29 -5.45 18.36
C GLY A 285 -8.64 -5.34 19.74
N ASP A 286 -9.42 -4.98 20.76
CA ASP A 286 -8.99 -4.96 22.15
C ASP A 286 -9.17 -6.34 22.79
N ARG A 287 -8.42 -6.59 23.87
CA ARG A 287 -8.59 -7.81 24.66
C ARG A 287 -9.96 -7.85 25.31
N ALA A 288 -10.67 -8.95 25.12
CA ALA A 288 -11.98 -9.18 25.75
C ALA A 288 -12.20 -10.67 26.03
N ASP A 289 -12.77 -11.00 27.18
CA ASP A 289 -13.00 -12.40 27.59
C ASP A 289 -13.95 -13.13 26.64
N ASP A 290 -14.88 -12.44 25.99
CA ASP A 290 -15.82 -12.94 25.00
C ASP A 290 -15.36 -12.73 23.55
N GLY A 291 -14.12 -12.27 23.35
CA GLY A 291 -13.57 -11.97 22.04
C GLY A 291 -13.17 -13.18 21.20
N TRP A 292 -12.85 -12.92 19.93
CA TRP A 292 -12.39 -13.88 18.95
C TRP A 292 -11.03 -14.50 19.33
N PRO A 293 -10.92 -15.83 19.49
CA PRO A 293 -9.69 -16.47 19.92
C PRO A 293 -8.64 -16.49 18.80
N MET A 294 -7.44 -16.03 19.13
CA MET A 294 -6.28 -15.93 18.26
C MET A 294 -5.07 -16.59 18.92
N GLN A 295 -4.23 -17.24 18.11
CA GLN A 295 -2.94 -17.78 18.55
C GLN A 295 -1.78 -17.18 17.75
N LYS A 296 -0.71 -16.80 18.44
CA LYS A 296 0.55 -16.45 17.80
C LYS A 296 1.29 -17.72 17.39
N VAL A 297 1.19 -18.06 16.12
CA VAL A 297 1.84 -19.26 15.53
C VAL A 297 3.02 -18.92 14.64
N GLY A 298 3.18 -17.64 14.31
CA GLY A 298 4.27 -17.15 13.49
C GLY A 298 3.92 -17.05 12.00
N LYS A 299 4.46 -16.04 11.30
CA LYS A 299 4.17 -15.74 9.88
C LYS A 299 4.23 -16.96 8.96
N LYS A 300 5.19 -17.86 9.19
CA LYS A 300 5.37 -19.06 8.36
C LYS A 300 4.15 -19.97 8.40
N PHE A 301 3.45 -20.01 9.53
CA PHE A 301 2.32 -20.91 9.79
C PHE A 301 0.96 -20.25 9.55
N THR A 302 0.84 -18.94 9.78
CA THR A 302 -0.40 -18.20 9.50
C THR A 302 -0.70 -18.07 8.02
N GLY A 303 0.34 -18.02 7.17
CA GLY A 303 0.20 -17.98 5.72
C GLY A 303 -0.52 -16.74 5.20
N ARG A 304 -1.22 -16.94 4.08
CA ARG A 304 -1.91 -15.89 3.30
C ARG A 304 -3.30 -16.30 2.81
N LEU A 305 -3.86 -17.35 3.41
CA LEU A 305 -5.20 -17.79 3.07
C LEU A 305 -6.18 -17.00 3.92
N LEU A 306 -7.22 -16.48 3.28
CA LEU A 306 -8.40 -15.97 3.95
C LEU A 306 -9.53 -16.95 3.61
N ASP A 307 -10.10 -17.58 4.65
CA ASP A 307 -11.13 -18.62 4.49
C ASP A 307 -10.70 -19.78 3.55
N GLY A 308 -9.42 -20.16 3.62
CA GLY A 308 -8.85 -21.24 2.81
C GLY A 308 -8.51 -20.85 1.37
N VAL A 309 -8.73 -19.59 0.98
CA VAL A 309 -8.55 -19.11 -0.40
C VAL A 309 -7.43 -18.07 -0.48
N THR A 310 -6.67 -18.10 -1.57
CA THR A 310 -5.69 -17.07 -1.91
C THR A 310 -6.38 -15.93 -2.64
N HIS A 311 -6.08 -14.69 -2.27
CA HIS A 311 -6.55 -13.49 -2.96
C HIS A 311 -5.36 -12.70 -3.51
N ASP A 312 -5.09 -12.83 -4.81
CA ASP A 312 -3.96 -12.18 -5.50
C ASP A 312 -4.44 -11.34 -6.70
N ALA A 313 -5.62 -10.69 -6.61
CA ALA A 313 -6.14 -9.91 -7.73
C ALA A 313 -5.36 -8.59 -7.91
N PHE A 314 -5.11 -8.24 -9.18
CA PHE A 314 -4.49 -6.99 -9.60
C PHE A 314 -5.49 -6.14 -10.39
N PRO A 315 -5.36 -4.80 -10.39
CA PRO A 315 -6.13 -3.93 -11.27
C PRO A 315 -5.79 -4.17 -12.74
N GLU A 316 -6.79 -4.01 -13.60
CA GLU A 316 -6.57 -4.06 -15.04
C GLU A 316 -5.74 -2.87 -15.53
N VAL A 317 -4.68 -3.15 -16.28
CA VAL A 317 -3.79 -2.14 -16.86
C VAL A 317 -3.65 -2.39 -18.35
N ASN A 318 -4.44 -1.68 -19.16
CA ASN A 318 -4.42 -1.84 -20.63
C ASN A 318 -3.14 -1.26 -21.21
N HIS A 319 -2.58 -1.88 -22.25
CA HIS A 319 -1.61 -1.20 -23.12
C HIS A 319 -2.35 -0.02 -23.76
N GLY A 320 -1.86 1.19 -23.50
CA GLY A 320 -2.41 2.42 -24.08
C GLY A 320 -2.12 2.51 -25.58
#